data_AF-A0A538GST9-F1
#
_entry.id   AF-A0A538GST9-F1
#
_cell.length_a   1.000
_cell.length_b   1.000
_cell.length_c   1.000
_cell.angle_alpha   90.00
_cell.angle_beta   90.00
_cell.angle_gamma   90.00
#
_symmetry.space_group_name_H-M   'P 1'
#
loop_
_entity.id
_entity.type
_entity.pdbx_description
1 polymer ?
#
loop_
_entity_poly.entity_id
_entity_poly.type
_entity_poly.pdbx_seq_one_letter_code
_entity_poly.pdbx_strand_id
1 'polypeptide(L)'
;MLDELGDFYERLGTGETELEFVAGEGEPFYHFAFLAPPDRFDAVLAATPEPLADRETGDVVFDFESWDAKAFYFHDPAGNIVEIITHQGVEGEGLSELGLVGDPLRLAAPLHLGLALELWDGTFSKPGRLAFFGERGRTLILAPEGRGWLPTGRPAEPHPVEAVLTGPPTGRVELLDGLYVIERA
;
A
#
# COMPACT_ATOMS: atom_id res chain seq x y z
N MET A 1 -1.08 21.71 -2.72
CA MET A 1 -0.95 20.32 -3.19
C MET A 1 0.30 19.63 -2.64
N LEU A 2 1.54 19.82 -3.14
CA LEU A 2 2.68 19.08 -2.56
C LEU A 2 2.95 19.42 -1.08
N ASP A 3 3.02 20.70 -0.73
CA ASP A 3 3.14 21.13 0.67
C ASP A 3 1.96 20.66 1.53
N GLU A 4 0.77 20.65 0.93
CA GLU A 4 -0.47 20.21 1.59
C GLU A 4 -0.47 18.69 1.87
N LEU A 5 0.11 17.88 0.99
CA LEU A 5 0.35 16.46 1.21
C LEU A 5 1.41 16.24 2.30
N GLY A 6 2.52 16.99 2.25
CA GLY A 6 3.54 16.94 3.30
C GLY A 6 2.97 17.22 4.68
N ASP A 7 2.26 18.35 4.82
CA ASP A 7 1.55 18.72 6.06
C ASP A 7 0.50 17.68 6.47
N PHE A 8 -0.18 17.04 5.51
CA PHE A 8 -1.17 16.01 5.77
C PHE A 8 -0.52 14.77 6.41
N TYR A 9 0.56 14.25 5.81
CA TYR A 9 1.24 13.05 6.30
C TYR A 9 2.05 13.30 7.57
N GLU A 10 2.59 14.50 7.78
CA GLU A 10 3.20 14.90 9.05
C GLU A 10 2.17 14.82 10.19
N ARG A 11 0.94 15.30 9.97
CA ARG A 11 -0.14 15.22 10.96
C ARG A 11 -0.67 13.79 11.17
N LEU A 12 -0.75 13.00 10.10
CA LEU A 12 -1.18 11.60 10.19
C LEU A 12 -0.20 10.78 11.04
N GLY A 13 1.11 11.06 10.88
CA GLY A 13 2.19 10.32 11.50
C GLY A 13 2.45 9.02 10.75
N THR A 14 3.51 9.01 9.94
CA THR A 14 3.88 7.88 9.06
C THR A 14 4.81 6.86 9.72
N GLY A 15 4.95 6.91 11.05
CA GLY A 15 5.80 6.00 11.81
C GLY A 15 7.26 6.04 11.35
N GLU A 16 7.84 4.88 11.05
CA GLU A 16 9.22 4.72 10.58
C GLU A 16 9.38 5.06 9.09
N THR A 17 8.30 5.39 8.37
CA THR A 17 8.34 5.67 6.93
C THR A 17 8.51 7.16 6.66
N GLU A 18 9.52 7.48 5.86
CA GLU A 18 9.67 8.79 5.22
C GLU A 18 8.94 8.77 3.86
N LEU A 19 8.15 9.82 3.58
CA LEU A 19 7.46 9.99 2.30
C LEU A 19 7.95 11.26 1.61
N GLU A 20 8.17 11.16 0.30
CA GLU A 20 8.43 12.29 -0.57
C GLU A 20 7.40 12.31 -1.70
N PHE A 21 6.76 13.46 -1.91
CA PHE A 21 5.86 13.68 -3.03
C PHE A 21 6.52 14.60 -4.04
N VAL A 22 6.60 14.15 -5.29
CA VAL A 22 7.18 14.91 -6.40
C VAL A 22 6.09 15.30 -7.39
N ALA A 23 6.28 16.41 -8.09
CA ALA A 23 5.37 16.81 -9.16
C ALA A 23 5.44 15.80 -10.31
N GLY A 24 4.32 15.17 -10.63
CA GLY A 24 4.17 14.28 -11.78
C GLY A 24 3.34 14.89 -12.91
N GLU A 25 3.37 14.26 -14.09
CA GLU A 25 2.45 14.59 -15.17
C GLU A 25 1.09 13.86 -14.96
N GLY A 26 -0.01 14.52 -15.33
CA GLY A 26 -1.35 13.96 -15.19
C GLY A 26 -1.91 14.04 -13.76
N GLU A 27 -2.76 13.09 -13.40
CA GLU A 27 -3.43 12.98 -12.10
C GLU A 27 -3.15 11.60 -11.47
N PRO A 28 -1.88 11.29 -11.14
CA PRO A 28 -1.52 10.00 -10.58
C PRO A 28 -2.19 9.80 -9.22
N PHE A 29 -2.56 8.56 -8.94
CA PHE A 29 -2.99 8.15 -7.61
C PHE A 29 -2.39 6.80 -7.25
N TYR A 30 -2.29 6.55 -5.96
CA TYR A 30 -1.68 5.36 -5.41
C TYR A 30 -2.62 4.71 -4.40
N HIS A 31 -2.44 3.42 -4.17
CA HIS A 31 -2.99 2.73 -3.03
C HIS A 31 -1.85 2.26 -2.13
N PHE A 32 -1.91 2.63 -0.87
CA PHE A 32 -0.96 2.23 0.15
C PHE A 32 -1.62 2.25 1.52
N ALA A 33 -1.07 1.45 2.43
CA ALA A 33 -1.57 1.29 3.78
C ALA A 33 -0.51 1.71 4.80
N PHE A 34 -0.92 2.35 5.88
CA PHE A 34 -0.11 2.50 7.09
C PHE A 34 -0.56 1.51 8.16
N LEU A 35 0.42 0.86 8.78
CA LEU A 35 0.23 0.05 9.97
C LEU A 35 -0.04 0.95 11.17
N ALA A 36 -1.21 0.82 11.76
CA ALA A 36 -1.54 1.43 13.04
C ALA A 36 -1.51 0.36 14.16
N PRO A 37 -0.97 0.71 15.34
CA PRO A 37 -1.12 -0.13 16.52
C PRO A 37 -2.60 -0.31 16.87
N PRO A 38 -2.99 -1.49 17.40
CA PRO A 38 -4.40 -1.78 17.70
C PRO A 38 -5.08 -0.75 18.60
N ASP A 39 -4.35 -0.16 19.54
CA ASP A 39 -4.85 0.83 20.50
C ASP A 39 -5.02 2.23 19.90
N ARG A 40 -4.42 2.51 18.74
CA ARG A 40 -4.55 3.79 18.02
C ARG A 40 -5.61 3.76 16.92
N PHE A 41 -5.95 2.59 16.38
CA PHE A 41 -6.83 2.44 15.22
C PHE A 41 -8.13 3.24 15.33
N ASP A 42 -8.89 3.06 16.41
CA ASP A 42 -10.20 3.71 16.57
C ASP A 42 -10.07 5.24 16.73
N ALA A 43 -8.96 5.72 17.30
CA ALA A 43 -8.67 7.14 17.43
C ALA A 43 -8.32 7.79 16.08
N VAL A 44 -7.53 7.11 15.24
CA VAL A 44 -7.21 7.59 13.88
C VAL A 44 -8.47 7.58 13.01
N LEU A 45 -9.30 6.54 13.10
CA LEU A 45 -10.59 6.49 12.41
C LEU A 45 -11.49 7.67 12.80
N ALA A 46 -11.63 7.93 14.10
CA ALA A 46 -12.46 9.04 14.59
C ALA A 46 -11.95 10.42 14.16
N ALA A 47 -10.63 10.57 13.94
CA ALA A 47 -10.01 11.80 13.46
C ALA A 47 -10.02 11.93 11.92
N THR A 48 -10.30 10.85 11.20
CA THR A 48 -10.28 10.84 9.73
C THR A 48 -11.57 11.44 9.18
N PRO A 49 -11.50 12.52 8.40
CA PRO A 49 -12.67 13.05 7.72
C PRO A 49 -13.05 12.10 6.57
N GLU A 50 -14.34 11.80 6.46
CA GLU A 50 -14.93 11.08 5.32
C GLU A 50 -14.28 9.71 5.03
N PRO A 51 -14.23 8.78 6.01
CA PRO A 51 -13.80 7.42 5.73
C PRO A 51 -14.72 6.77 4.69
N LEU A 52 -14.11 6.01 3.78
CA LEU A 52 -14.78 5.39 2.65
C LEU A 52 -15.55 4.16 3.13
N ALA A 53 -16.83 4.13 2.77
CA ALA A 53 -17.71 3.02 3.09
C ALA A 53 -17.61 1.89 2.05
N ASP A 54 -17.81 0.67 2.52
CA ASP A 54 -18.06 -0.49 1.68
C ASP A 54 -19.31 -0.24 0.81
N ARG A 55 -19.22 -0.58 -0.48
CA ARG A 55 -20.29 -0.30 -1.43
C ARG A 55 -21.52 -1.18 -1.22
N GLU A 56 -21.36 -2.33 -0.60
CA GLU A 56 -22.42 -3.31 -0.37
C GLU A 56 -23.02 -3.16 1.03
N THR A 57 -22.19 -3.00 2.07
CA THR A 57 -22.65 -2.96 3.47
C THR A 57 -22.84 -1.54 3.99
N GLY A 58 -22.11 -0.57 3.46
CA GLY A 58 -22.06 0.80 3.99
C GLY A 58 -21.16 0.96 5.23
N ASP A 59 -20.46 -0.10 5.65
CA ASP A 59 -19.54 -0.05 6.79
C ASP A 59 -18.24 0.66 6.39
N VAL A 60 -17.66 1.42 7.33
CA VAL A 60 -16.38 2.11 7.12
C VAL A 60 -15.17 1.33 7.64
N VAL A 61 -15.43 0.25 8.39
CA VAL A 61 -14.40 -0.66 8.89
C VAL A 61 -14.53 -2.00 8.16
N PHE A 62 -13.42 -2.49 7.66
CA PHE A 62 -13.30 -3.72 6.88
C PHE A 62 -12.54 -4.76 7.71
N ASP A 63 -13.18 -5.90 7.97
CA ASP A 63 -12.56 -7.01 8.70
C ASP A 63 -11.92 -8.01 7.71
N PHE A 64 -10.62 -8.26 7.91
CA PHE A 64 -9.84 -9.24 7.16
C PHE A 64 -9.53 -10.45 8.05
N GLU A 65 -10.53 -11.33 8.23
CA GLU A 65 -10.42 -12.49 9.13
C GLU A 65 -9.18 -13.36 8.86
N SER A 66 -8.84 -13.58 7.59
CA SER A 66 -7.68 -14.41 7.21
C SER A 66 -6.34 -13.81 7.60
N TRP A 67 -6.30 -12.49 7.83
CA TRP A 67 -5.10 -11.74 8.20
C TRP A 67 -5.09 -11.31 9.67
N ASP A 68 -6.16 -11.67 10.41
CA ASP A 68 -6.46 -11.20 11.76
C ASP A 68 -6.21 -9.70 11.86
N ALA A 69 -6.91 -8.96 10.99
CA ALA A 69 -6.71 -7.54 10.77
C ALA A 69 -8.03 -6.83 10.52
N LYS A 70 -8.04 -5.53 10.80
CA LYS A 70 -9.11 -4.61 10.37
C LYS A 70 -8.51 -3.36 9.74
N ALA A 71 -9.23 -2.77 8.79
CA ALA A 71 -8.79 -1.55 8.13
C ALA A 71 -9.93 -0.55 7.91
N PHE A 72 -9.58 0.69 7.63
CA PHE A 72 -10.47 1.67 7.01
C PHE A 72 -9.70 2.46 5.95
N TYR A 73 -10.43 3.09 5.05
CA TYR A 73 -9.87 3.78 3.90
C TYR A 73 -10.33 5.23 3.85
N PHE A 74 -9.54 6.11 3.24
CA PHE A 74 -9.92 7.49 2.95
C PHE A 74 -9.16 7.99 1.72
N HIS A 75 -9.60 9.15 1.19
CA HIS A 75 -8.84 9.87 0.17
C HIS A 75 -7.98 10.95 0.81
N ASP A 76 -6.71 10.99 0.42
CA ASP A 76 -5.85 12.14 0.72
C ASP A 76 -6.16 13.31 -0.27
N PRO A 77 -5.53 14.48 -0.09
CA PRO A 77 -5.71 15.62 -1.00
C PRO A 77 -5.35 15.37 -2.47
N ALA A 78 -4.55 14.34 -2.78
CA ALA A 78 -4.20 13.95 -4.15
C ALA A 78 -5.15 12.89 -4.73
N GLY A 79 -6.10 12.39 -3.95
CA GLY A 79 -7.01 11.32 -4.36
C GLY A 79 -6.37 9.93 -4.31
N ASN A 80 -5.28 9.76 -3.56
CA ASN A 80 -4.75 8.45 -3.21
C ASN A 80 -5.81 7.67 -2.40
N ILE A 81 -5.74 6.34 -2.46
CA ILE A 81 -6.56 5.46 -1.64
C ILE A 81 -5.69 5.02 -0.48
N VAL A 82 -5.76 5.79 0.61
CA VAL A 82 -4.96 5.53 1.81
C VAL A 82 -5.73 4.59 2.71
N GLU A 83 -5.05 3.56 3.18
CA GLU A 83 -5.55 2.60 4.14
C GLU A 83 -4.86 2.77 5.49
N ILE A 84 -5.63 2.69 6.57
CA ILE A 84 -5.08 2.45 7.91
C ILE A 84 -5.46 1.03 8.27
N ILE A 85 -4.46 0.16 8.42
CA ILE A 85 -4.64 -1.25 8.75
C ILE A 85 -4.00 -1.54 10.10
N THR A 86 -4.64 -2.39 10.90
CA THR A 86 -4.05 -2.95 12.10
C THR A 86 -4.13 -4.47 12.05
N HIS A 87 -3.01 -5.14 12.28
CA HIS A 87 -2.93 -6.60 12.40
C HIS A 87 -2.74 -6.97 13.86
N GLN A 88 -3.50 -7.94 14.36
CA GLN A 88 -3.27 -8.50 15.68
C GLN A 88 -1.90 -9.18 15.75
N GLY A 89 -1.11 -8.82 16.76
CA GLY A 89 0.22 -9.38 17.01
C GLY A 89 1.32 -8.90 16.06
N VAL A 90 1.08 -7.86 15.25
CA VAL A 90 2.13 -7.17 14.49
C VAL A 90 2.40 -5.83 15.16
N GLU A 91 3.66 -5.60 15.51
CA GLU A 91 4.11 -4.36 16.14
C GLU A 91 4.77 -3.42 15.12
N GLY A 92 4.83 -2.14 15.48
CA GLY A 92 5.43 -1.07 14.69
C GLY A 92 4.39 -0.12 14.10
N GLU A 93 4.90 0.98 13.55
CA GLU A 93 4.13 1.99 12.82
C GLU A 93 4.92 2.34 11.55
N GLY A 94 4.25 2.43 10.41
CA GLY A 94 4.92 2.65 9.13
C GLY A 94 4.10 2.18 7.95
N LEU A 95 4.66 2.26 6.75
CA LEU A 95 4.06 1.73 5.54
C LEU A 95 3.90 0.20 5.67
N SER A 96 2.65 -0.24 5.65
CA SER A 96 2.27 -1.65 5.69
C SER A 96 2.19 -2.24 4.30
N GLU A 97 1.62 -1.49 3.35
CA GLU A 97 1.36 -1.98 2.00
C GLU A 97 1.62 -0.89 0.97
N LEU A 98 2.22 -1.25 -0.17
CA LEU A 98 2.41 -0.36 -1.33
C LEU A 98 1.96 -1.07 -2.61
N GLY A 99 1.02 -0.47 -3.33
CA GLY A 99 0.53 -0.97 -4.61
C GLY A 99 1.50 -0.77 -5.77
N LEU A 100 1.91 -1.87 -6.40
CA LEU A 100 2.62 -1.90 -7.68
C LEU A 100 1.69 -2.48 -8.75
N VAL A 101 1.41 -1.71 -9.79
CA VAL A 101 0.40 -2.05 -10.81
C VAL A 101 1.08 -2.55 -12.08
N GLY A 102 0.67 -3.71 -12.57
CA GLY A 102 1.21 -4.32 -13.78
C GLY A 102 0.86 -5.80 -13.86
N ASP A 103 1.54 -6.55 -14.73
CA ASP A 103 1.42 -8.01 -14.75
C ASP A 103 2.10 -8.60 -13.50
N PRO A 104 1.34 -9.17 -12.53
CA PRO A 104 1.93 -9.68 -11.29
C PRO A 104 2.99 -10.75 -11.52
N LEU A 105 2.87 -11.53 -12.61
CA LEU A 105 3.87 -12.56 -12.94
C LEU A 105 5.21 -11.92 -13.35
N ARG A 106 5.18 -10.76 -14.03
CA ARG A 106 6.38 -10.02 -14.43
C ARG A 106 7.00 -9.27 -13.26
N LEU A 107 6.18 -8.78 -12.33
CA LEU A 107 6.65 -8.06 -11.14
C LEU A 107 7.26 -9.01 -10.08
N ALA A 108 6.72 -10.21 -9.95
CA ALA A 108 7.12 -11.16 -8.90
C ALA A 108 8.58 -11.63 -9.00
N ALA A 109 9.05 -12.00 -10.20
CA ALA A 109 10.36 -12.64 -10.35
C ALA A 109 11.53 -11.73 -9.95
N PRO A 110 11.59 -10.44 -10.38
CA PRO A 110 12.67 -9.57 -9.93
C PRO A 110 12.61 -9.28 -8.43
N LEU A 111 11.43 -9.11 -7.83
CA LEU A 111 11.28 -8.90 -6.38
C LEU A 111 11.81 -10.12 -5.58
N HIS A 112 11.47 -11.33 -6.01
CA HIS A 112 11.95 -12.55 -5.37
C HIS A 112 13.46 -12.75 -5.55
N LEU A 113 13.95 -12.71 -6.79
CA LEU A 113 15.35 -13.02 -7.08
C LEU A 113 16.32 -11.89 -6.70
N GLY A 114 15.89 -10.64 -6.80
CA GLY A 114 16.72 -9.47 -6.57
C GLY A 114 16.70 -8.96 -5.13
N LEU A 115 15.58 -9.12 -4.42
CA LEU A 115 15.39 -8.58 -3.07
C LEU A 115 15.05 -9.64 -2.02
N ALA A 116 14.94 -10.92 -2.40
CA ALA A 116 14.51 -12.02 -1.53
C ALA A 116 13.17 -11.76 -0.85
N LEU A 117 12.22 -11.12 -1.56
CA LEU A 117 10.85 -10.98 -1.10
C LEU A 117 10.05 -12.23 -1.48
N GLU A 118 9.35 -12.80 -0.50
CA GLU A 118 8.54 -14.00 -0.67
C GLU A 118 7.07 -13.65 -0.86
N LEU A 119 6.32 -14.53 -1.51
CA LEU A 119 4.86 -14.44 -1.52
C LEU A 119 4.34 -14.74 -0.11
N TRP A 120 3.84 -13.72 0.57
CA TRP A 120 3.23 -13.88 1.89
C TRP A 120 1.79 -14.37 1.78
N ASP A 121 0.98 -13.72 0.93
CA ASP A 121 -0.39 -14.13 0.67
C ASP A 121 -0.84 -13.80 -0.76
N GLY A 122 -1.98 -14.37 -1.17
CA GLY A 122 -2.59 -14.15 -2.47
C GLY A 122 -2.01 -15.05 -3.55
N THR A 123 -2.07 -14.60 -4.80
CA THR A 123 -1.57 -15.37 -5.94
C THR A 123 -1.36 -14.49 -7.16
N PHE A 124 -0.26 -14.71 -7.88
CA PHE A 124 0.03 -14.09 -9.17
C PHE A 124 -0.16 -15.06 -10.35
N SER A 125 -0.65 -16.29 -10.10
CA SER A 125 -0.88 -17.30 -11.14
C SER A 125 -2.33 -17.34 -11.64
N LYS A 126 -3.24 -16.56 -11.04
CA LYS A 126 -4.65 -16.47 -11.44
C LYS A 126 -4.99 -15.05 -11.89
N PRO A 127 -5.65 -14.87 -13.05
CA PRO A 127 -6.05 -13.55 -13.53
C PRO A 127 -6.89 -12.77 -12.51
N GLY A 128 -6.64 -11.46 -12.41
CA GLY A 128 -7.42 -10.55 -11.57
C GLY A 128 -7.18 -10.67 -10.05
N ARG A 129 -6.25 -11.54 -9.62
CA ARG A 129 -5.90 -11.71 -8.20
C ARG A 129 -4.71 -10.82 -7.83
N LEU A 130 -4.71 -10.38 -6.58
CA LEU A 130 -3.57 -9.72 -5.95
C LEU A 130 -2.57 -10.75 -5.43
N ALA A 131 -1.30 -10.36 -5.39
CA ALA A 131 -0.24 -11.07 -4.67
C ALA A 131 0.48 -10.10 -3.73
N PHE A 132 0.78 -10.53 -2.51
CA PHE A 132 1.39 -9.70 -1.47
C PHE A 132 2.80 -10.22 -1.20
N PHE A 133 3.81 -9.46 -1.60
CA PHE A 133 5.22 -9.84 -1.49
C PHE A 133 5.90 -9.16 -0.31
N GLY A 134 6.58 -9.92 0.54
CA GLY A 134 7.19 -9.44 1.77
C GLY A 134 6.78 -10.29 2.96
N GLU A 135 6.30 -9.65 4.02
CA GLU A 135 5.82 -10.32 5.23
C GLU A 135 4.54 -9.65 5.74
N ARG A 136 3.81 -10.32 6.64
CA ARG A 136 2.57 -9.81 7.23
C ARG A 136 2.77 -8.40 7.78
N GLY A 137 2.00 -7.44 7.28
CA GLY A 137 2.05 -6.02 7.68
C GLY A 137 3.21 -5.21 7.07
N ARG A 138 3.99 -5.78 6.13
CA ARG A 138 5.05 -5.12 5.35
C ARG A 138 5.13 -5.76 3.96
N THR A 139 4.25 -5.35 3.05
CA THR A 139 4.10 -5.96 1.73
C THR A 139 4.13 -4.97 0.57
N LEU A 140 4.57 -5.47 -0.59
CA LEU A 140 4.29 -4.88 -1.88
C LEU A 140 3.09 -5.63 -2.49
N ILE A 141 2.03 -4.91 -2.84
CA ILE A 141 0.86 -5.48 -3.48
C ILE A 141 1.09 -5.48 -4.99
N LEU A 142 1.12 -6.66 -5.60
CA LEU A 142 1.15 -6.80 -7.06
C LEU A 142 -0.28 -6.84 -7.58
N ALA A 143 -0.72 -5.75 -8.19
CA ALA A 143 -2.07 -5.58 -8.69
C ALA A 143 -2.13 -5.59 -10.22
N PRO A 144 -2.99 -6.41 -10.85
CA PRO A 144 -3.25 -6.31 -12.28
C PRO A 144 -3.78 -4.92 -12.66
N GLU A 145 -3.29 -4.35 -13.75
CA GLU A 145 -3.83 -3.12 -14.32
C GLU A 145 -5.35 -3.25 -14.59
N GLY A 146 -6.10 -2.20 -14.28
CA GLY A 146 -7.55 -2.16 -14.42
C GLY A 146 -8.34 -2.88 -13.32
N ARG A 147 -7.69 -3.65 -12.43
CA ARG A 147 -8.35 -4.27 -11.29
C ARG A 147 -8.82 -3.18 -10.32
N GLY A 148 -10.08 -3.22 -9.90
CA GLY A 148 -10.62 -2.24 -8.96
C GLY A 148 -9.97 -2.34 -7.58
N TRP A 149 -9.52 -1.21 -7.03
CA TRP A 149 -9.10 -1.12 -5.63
C TRP A 149 -10.29 -1.26 -4.67
N LEU A 150 -10.02 -1.61 -3.41
CA LEU A 150 -11.03 -1.48 -2.36
C LEU A 150 -10.94 -0.08 -1.74
N PRO A 151 -12.02 0.45 -1.17
CA PRO A 151 -13.43 0.06 -1.39
C PRO A 151 -14.03 0.78 -2.61
N THR A 152 -13.34 1.81 -3.10
CA THR A 152 -13.67 2.49 -4.34
C THR A 152 -13.22 1.55 -5.44
N GLY A 153 -14.06 0.86 -6.21
CA GLY A 153 -13.59 0.06 -7.36
C GLY A 153 -12.87 0.83 -8.49
N ARG A 154 -12.17 1.94 -8.19
CA ARG A 154 -11.29 2.69 -9.09
C ARG A 154 -10.26 1.73 -9.69
N PRO A 155 -10.19 1.64 -11.03
CA PRO A 155 -9.24 0.77 -11.71
C PRO A 155 -7.80 1.09 -11.32
N ALA A 156 -6.99 0.06 -11.07
CA ALA A 156 -5.57 0.22 -10.80
C ALA A 156 -4.82 0.72 -12.04
N GLU A 157 -4.02 1.78 -11.87
CA GLU A 157 -3.25 2.41 -12.94
C GLU A 157 -1.76 2.45 -12.56
N PRO A 158 -0.83 2.17 -13.50
CA PRO A 158 0.60 2.21 -13.23
C PRO A 158 1.14 3.64 -13.20
N HIS A 159 1.70 4.04 -12.06
CA HIS A 159 2.38 5.33 -11.87
C HIS A 159 3.76 5.14 -11.24
N PRO A 160 4.75 6.00 -11.52
CA PRO A 160 6.10 5.83 -11.00
C PRO A 160 6.14 5.84 -9.47
N VAL A 161 6.95 4.96 -8.87
CA VAL A 161 7.30 5.02 -7.44
C VAL A 161 8.71 4.49 -7.19
N GLU A 162 9.42 5.15 -6.28
CA GLU A 162 10.67 4.66 -5.71
C GLU A 162 10.43 4.27 -4.24
N ALA A 163 10.96 3.12 -3.81
CA ALA A 163 10.85 2.66 -2.44
C ALA A 163 12.17 2.06 -1.95
N VAL A 164 12.54 2.39 -0.72
CA VAL A 164 13.70 1.81 -0.03
C VAL A 164 13.20 1.01 1.17
N LEU A 165 13.48 -0.29 1.14
CA LEU A 165 13.15 -1.25 2.19
C LEU A 165 14.36 -1.45 3.10
N THR A 166 14.14 -1.61 4.41
CA THR A 166 15.24 -1.84 5.34
C THR A 166 15.55 -3.33 5.52
N GLY A 167 16.83 -3.62 5.77
CA GLY A 167 17.29 -4.93 6.22
C GLY A 167 17.77 -5.87 5.12
N PRO A 168 18.42 -6.99 5.48
CA PRO A 168 19.12 -7.85 4.52
C PRO A 168 18.17 -8.76 3.71
N PRO A 169 18.56 -9.21 2.50
CA PRO A 169 19.79 -8.85 1.78
C PRO A 169 19.67 -7.48 1.11
N THR A 170 20.81 -6.84 0.84
CA THR A 170 20.81 -5.61 0.04
C THR A 170 20.63 -5.92 -1.45
N GLY A 171 19.92 -5.05 -2.15
CA GLY A 171 19.64 -5.23 -3.57
C GLY A 171 18.84 -4.08 -4.15
N ARG A 172 18.76 -4.01 -5.48
CA ARG A 172 17.98 -3.02 -6.21
C ARG A 172 17.39 -3.67 -7.44
N VAL A 173 16.11 -3.41 -7.69
CA VAL A 173 15.41 -3.87 -8.89
C VAL A 173 14.66 -2.72 -9.54
N GLU A 174 14.68 -2.72 -10.87
CA GLU A 174 13.88 -1.83 -11.70
C GLU A 174 12.83 -2.69 -12.40
N LEU A 175 11.56 -2.32 -12.25
CA LEU A 175 10.41 -3.03 -12.81
C LEU A 175 9.74 -2.15 -13.86
N LEU A 176 9.19 -2.78 -14.90
CA LEU A 176 8.46 -2.12 -15.99
C LEU A 176 9.22 -0.93 -16.57
N ASP A 177 10.43 -1.20 -17.08
CA ASP A 177 11.29 -0.19 -17.72
C ASP A 177 11.59 1.04 -16.83
N GLY A 178 11.75 0.80 -15.52
CA GLY A 178 12.11 1.83 -14.54
C GLY A 178 10.92 2.57 -13.93
N LEU A 179 9.68 2.14 -14.21
CA LEU A 179 8.50 2.69 -13.56
C LEU A 179 8.55 2.50 -12.04
N TYR A 180 9.03 1.34 -11.59
CA TYR A 180 9.24 1.08 -10.16
C TYR A 180 10.71 0.83 -9.88
N VAL A 181 11.23 1.54 -8.90
CA VAL A 181 12.58 1.34 -8.38
C VAL A 181 12.44 0.88 -6.93
N ILE A 182 12.73 -0.39 -6.68
CA ILE A 182 12.69 -0.95 -5.32
C ILE A 182 14.12 -1.28 -4.90
N GLU A 183 14.59 -0.60 -3.88
CA GLU A 183 15.87 -0.84 -3.23
C GLU A 183 15.64 -1.47 -1.87
N ARG A 184 16.59 -2.30 -1.45
CA ARG A 184 16.66 -2.87 -0.11
C ARG A 184 18.05 -2.59 0.44
N ALA A 185 18.14 -1.91 1.58
CA ALA A 185 19.37 -1.36 2.14
C ALA A 185 19.46 -1.53 3.68
#